data_AF-A0A6I5YSI0-F1
#
_entry.id   AF-A0A6I5YSI0-F1
#
_cell.length_a   1.000
_cell.length_b   1.000
_cell.length_c   1.000
_cell.angle_alpha   90.00
_cell.angle_beta   90.00
_cell.angle_gamma   90.00
#
_symmetry.space_group_name_H-M   'P 1'
#
loop_
_entity.id
_entity.type
_entity.pdbx_description
1 polymer ?
#
loop_
_entity_poly.entity_id
_entity_poly.type
_entity_poly.pdbx_seq_one_letter_code
_entity_poly.pdbx_strand_id
1 'polypeptide(L)'
;MRDLGRRSFLAGTAALGLARAARAASPMGAMRGPVQPSWSSLVANYRYPDWFRDAKLGMWSHWGPQSVPAQGDWYGRFLYMQGHPMYEHHLKTYGHPSVTGMKDIQNLWTADKWEPDALIARYQKAGAKYFMALACHHDNLDCYDSRYHAWNSLRVGPRRDVVGIWEKAARRAGLKFGVSNHAAHAWHWYQPAYGYDPVGPRKGERYDAFHLRKADGKGTWWDGLDPRELYTGGHAVLPDGIDSIEAMNTWHDAHNGQWIETGPKDDPAYVTRWLLRQTDLVAKYKPDMVYMDDHELPFGPVGLEAAADYYNRSIDWHGQIDVVLTGKQLKPYARFGMVQDVERGFTDHLWDEPWQTDTCIGDWFYNEARLHDKSYKSAEEVIQRLADVVSKNGNLMLSIPQPGDGSIDSETEKVLNGMAGWMTHGGEAIFGSRPWRRYGEGPTRLIAGMQNEEKAKPFTAQDIRFTTNKGALYALFLGRASGSTTIRSLARGRAGGKIEQVTLLGGGPVAFRQDGAGLHLDMPQGAHFVPAVRIDGHGLV
;
A
#
# COMPACT_ATOMS: atom_id res chain seq x y z
N MET A 1 15.17 21.54 4.76
CA MET A 1 14.69 20.76 5.91
C MET A 1 14.79 21.62 7.17
N ARG A 2 13.73 22.35 7.54
CA ARG A 2 13.69 23.20 8.74
C ARG A 2 12.91 22.45 9.84
N ASP A 3 13.53 22.23 10.99
CA ASP A 3 12.95 22.14 12.35
C ASP A 3 11.61 21.38 12.59
N LEU A 4 11.29 20.37 11.76
CA LEU A 4 10.07 19.54 11.90
C LEU A 4 10.10 18.65 13.16
N GLY A 5 11.30 18.27 13.63
CA GLY A 5 11.47 17.36 14.77
C GLY A 5 11.00 17.93 16.10
N ARG A 6 11.25 19.21 16.39
CA ARG A 6 10.86 19.84 17.67
C ARG A 6 9.37 20.13 17.76
N ARG A 7 8.75 20.58 16.65
CA ARG A 7 7.31 20.89 16.60
C ARG A 7 6.44 19.64 16.63
N SER A 8 6.87 18.56 15.96
CA SER A 8 6.20 17.25 16.01
C SER A 8 6.23 16.65 17.43
N PHE A 9 7.37 16.77 18.11
CA PHE A 9 7.51 16.30 19.49
C PHE A 9 6.54 17.02 20.47
N LEU A 10 6.41 18.35 20.37
CA LEU A 10 5.55 19.13 21.28
C LEU A 10 4.05 18.85 21.11
N ALA A 11 3.54 18.75 19.87
CA ALA A 11 2.13 18.45 19.61
C ALA A 11 1.75 17.02 20.02
N GLY A 12 2.63 16.04 19.75
CA GLY A 12 2.43 14.65 20.17
C GLY A 12 2.44 14.49 21.70
N THR A 13 3.23 15.30 22.41
CA THR A 13 3.30 15.26 23.89
C THR A 13 2.02 15.75 24.56
N ALA A 14 1.35 16.77 23.99
CA ALA A 14 0.09 17.29 24.52
C ALA A 14 -1.06 16.27 24.39
N ALA A 15 -1.12 15.54 23.28
CA ALA A 15 -2.14 14.50 23.07
C ALA A 15 -1.85 13.19 23.82
N LEU A 16 -0.59 12.90 24.15
CA LEU A 16 -0.18 11.60 24.70
C LEU A 16 -0.90 11.22 26.01
N GLY A 17 -1.05 12.17 26.93
CA GLY A 17 -1.74 11.92 28.22
C GLY A 17 -3.21 11.58 28.03
N LEU A 18 -3.92 12.37 27.20
CA LEU A 18 -5.31 12.14 26.83
C LEU A 18 -5.48 10.81 26.09
N ALA A 19 -4.61 10.52 25.12
CA ALA A 19 -4.65 9.30 24.34
C ALA A 19 -4.43 8.05 25.18
N ARG A 20 -3.46 8.06 26.12
CA ARG A 20 -3.23 6.96 27.07
C ARG A 20 -4.43 6.76 28.00
N ALA A 21 -4.99 7.83 28.57
CA ALA A 21 -6.13 7.74 29.46
C ALA A 21 -7.38 7.19 28.74
N ALA A 22 -7.67 7.71 27.54
CA ALA A 22 -8.79 7.25 26.73
C ALA A 22 -8.63 5.78 26.31
N ARG A 23 -7.42 5.37 25.90
CA ARG A 23 -7.13 3.97 25.56
C ARG A 23 -7.20 3.06 26.78
N ALA A 24 -6.74 3.48 27.95
CA ALA A 24 -6.87 2.72 29.18
C ALA A 24 -8.34 2.53 29.61
N ALA A 25 -9.20 3.52 29.36
CA ALA A 25 -10.64 3.43 29.59
C ALA A 25 -11.40 2.66 28.48
N SER A 26 -10.75 2.39 27.35
CA SER A 26 -11.33 1.60 26.27
C SER A 26 -11.42 0.12 26.64
N PRO A 27 -12.41 -0.64 26.15
CA PRO A 27 -12.48 -2.08 26.43
C PRO A 27 -11.33 -2.91 25.85
N MET A 28 -10.56 -2.37 24.91
CA MET A 28 -9.38 -3.03 24.35
C MET A 28 -8.13 -2.79 25.19
N GLY A 29 -8.14 -1.74 26.01
CA GLY A 29 -7.00 -1.32 26.85
C GLY A 29 -5.70 -1.13 26.08
N ALA A 30 -4.61 -1.13 26.82
CA ALA A 30 -3.26 -1.29 26.28
C ALA A 30 -2.77 -2.71 26.59
N MET A 31 -2.20 -3.40 25.59
CA MET A 31 -1.58 -4.69 25.83
C MET A 31 -0.27 -4.50 26.59
N ARG A 32 -0.17 -5.20 27.73
CA ARG A 32 1.06 -5.23 28.53
C ARG A 32 2.05 -6.19 27.88
N GLY A 33 3.32 -5.81 27.87
CA GLY A 33 4.37 -6.68 27.36
C GLY A 33 5.75 -6.01 27.41
N PRO A 34 6.79 -6.70 26.90
CA PRO A 34 8.17 -6.23 26.98
C PRO A 34 8.44 -5.02 26.07
N VAL A 35 7.61 -4.79 25.05
CA VAL A 35 7.82 -3.70 24.10
C VAL A 35 7.28 -2.39 24.68
N GLN A 36 8.18 -1.43 24.89
CA GLN A 36 7.88 -0.07 25.32
C GLN A 36 7.68 0.87 24.12
N PRO A 37 6.92 1.97 24.27
CA PRO A 37 6.66 2.95 23.20
C PRO A 37 7.86 3.86 22.97
N SER A 38 8.98 3.29 22.54
CA SER A 38 10.20 3.99 22.15
C SER A 38 10.90 3.26 21.02
N TRP A 39 11.57 4.01 20.14
CA TRP A 39 12.34 3.42 19.03
C TRP A 39 13.39 2.41 19.49
N SER A 40 14.11 2.70 20.58
CA SER A 40 15.10 1.78 21.14
C SER A 40 14.47 0.45 21.56
N SER A 41 13.27 0.48 22.14
CA SER A 41 12.55 -0.73 22.50
C SER A 41 12.00 -1.46 21.27
N LEU A 42 11.46 -0.76 20.27
CA LEU A 42 10.98 -1.40 19.04
C LEU A 42 12.14 -2.15 18.35
N VAL A 43 13.28 -1.48 18.14
CA VAL A 43 14.48 -2.06 17.51
C VAL A 43 15.06 -3.22 18.32
N ALA A 44 15.07 -3.11 19.66
CA ALA A 44 15.59 -4.18 20.50
C ALA A 44 14.78 -5.47 20.39
N ASN A 45 13.45 -5.36 20.22
CA ASN A 45 12.53 -6.50 20.25
C ASN A 45 12.11 -7.01 18.87
N TYR A 46 12.10 -6.17 17.83
CA TYR A 46 11.57 -6.53 16.51
C TYR A 46 12.56 -7.35 15.69
N ARG A 47 12.06 -8.42 15.06
CA ARG A 47 12.76 -9.15 14.01
C ARG A 47 11.76 -9.37 12.88
N TYR A 48 12.22 -9.25 11.64
CA TYR A 48 11.37 -9.47 10.47
C TYR A 48 10.82 -10.91 10.49
N PRO A 49 9.49 -11.10 10.49
CA PRO A 49 8.90 -12.44 10.50
C PRO A 49 9.32 -13.26 9.29
N ASP A 50 9.61 -14.54 9.48
CA ASP A 50 10.03 -15.41 8.38
C ASP A 50 8.92 -15.58 7.34
N TRP A 51 7.65 -15.60 7.75
CA TRP A 51 6.53 -15.64 6.81
C TRP A 51 6.56 -14.45 5.84
N PHE A 52 6.93 -13.25 6.32
CA PHE A 52 7.01 -12.07 5.48
C PHE A 52 8.17 -12.20 4.50
N ARG A 53 9.34 -12.61 5.01
CA ARG A 53 10.53 -12.83 4.18
C ARG A 53 10.30 -13.92 3.14
N ASP A 54 9.45 -14.90 3.39
CA ASP A 54 9.16 -16.00 2.47
C ASP A 54 8.02 -15.69 1.50
N ALA A 55 7.13 -14.77 1.87
CA ALA A 55 5.91 -14.44 1.14
C ALA A 55 6.15 -13.83 -0.25
N LYS A 56 7.07 -12.85 -0.36
CA LYS A 56 7.48 -12.12 -1.58
C LYS A 56 6.40 -11.32 -2.33
N LEU A 57 5.18 -11.82 -2.41
CA LEU A 57 4.08 -11.22 -3.16
C LEU A 57 2.81 -11.16 -2.30
N GLY A 58 2.30 -9.94 -2.14
CA GLY A 58 0.98 -9.68 -1.57
C GLY A 58 0.05 -9.05 -2.59
N MET A 59 -1.26 -9.20 -2.39
CA MET A 59 -2.28 -8.48 -3.14
C MET A 59 -2.99 -7.48 -2.24
N TRP A 60 -3.28 -6.30 -2.76
CA TRP A 60 -3.99 -5.25 -2.06
C TRP A 60 -5.27 -4.88 -2.79
N SER A 61 -6.39 -4.90 -2.08
CA SER A 61 -7.60 -4.20 -2.51
C SER A 61 -7.60 -2.81 -1.87
N HIS A 62 -7.05 -1.83 -2.59
CA HIS A 62 -7.12 -0.41 -2.20
C HIS A 62 -8.50 0.14 -2.56
N TRP A 63 -9.51 -0.40 -1.88
CA TRP A 63 -10.90 -0.30 -2.29
C TRP A 63 -11.77 0.25 -1.19
N GLY A 64 -12.66 1.15 -1.58
CA GLY A 64 -13.51 1.93 -0.72
C GLY A 64 -14.39 2.85 -1.55
N PRO A 65 -15.12 3.78 -0.92
CA PRO A 65 -16.09 4.63 -1.60
C PRO A 65 -15.50 5.55 -2.67
N GLN A 66 -14.20 5.87 -2.62
CA GLN A 66 -13.54 6.62 -3.71
C GLN A 66 -13.50 5.85 -5.05
N SER A 67 -13.79 4.55 -5.07
CA SER A 67 -13.97 3.79 -6.30
C SER A 67 -15.29 4.08 -7.01
N VAL A 68 -16.28 4.71 -6.36
CA VAL A 68 -17.60 4.97 -6.94
C VAL A 68 -17.54 5.86 -8.19
N PRO A 69 -16.79 6.98 -8.20
CA PRO A 69 -16.72 7.87 -9.36
C PRO A 69 -15.85 7.34 -10.51
N ALA A 70 -15.08 6.28 -10.26
CA ALA A 70 -14.15 5.70 -11.22
C ALA A 70 -13.11 6.69 -11.80
N GLN A 71 -12.68 7.68 -11.01
CA GLN A 71 -11.77 8.75 -11.44
C GLN A 71 -10.32 8.60 -10.95
N GLY A 72 -9.97 7.50 -10.26
CA GLY A 72 -8.66 7.32 -9.64
C GLY A 72 -8.58 7.82 -8.20
N ASP A 73 -7.36 7.96 -7.69
CA ASP A 73 -7.11 8.25 -6.28
C ASP A 73 -7.38 9.71 -5.88
N TRP A 74 -7.52 9.95 -4.57
CA TRP A 74 -7.69 11.26 -3.94
C TRP A 74 -8.93 12.04 -4.37
N TYR A 75 -9.95 11.35 -4.90
CA TYR A 75 -11.23 11.95 -5.25
C TYR A 75 -11.81 12.77 -4.10
N GLY A 76 -11.76 12.23 -2.87
CA GLY A 76 -12.29 12.91 -1.66
C GLY A 76 -11.69 14.30 -1.40
N ARG A 77 -10.48 14.57 -1.89
CA ARG A 77 -9.85 15.90 -1.86
C ARG A 77 -10.19 16.69 -3.13
N PHE A 78 -9.92 16.09 -4.27
CA PHE A 78 -9.93 16.80 -5.56
C PHE A 78 -11.32 17.12 -6.09
N LEU A 79 -12.37 16.49 -5.58
CA LEU A 79 -13.75 16.88 -5.89
C LEU A 79 -14.10 18.29 -5.36
N TYR A 80 -13.32 18.84 -4.43
CA TYR A 80 -13.50 20.18 -3.87
C TYR A 80 -12.53 21.23 -4.43
N MET A 81 -11.71 20.90 -5.43
CA MET A 81 -10.73 21.82 -6.02
C MET A 81 -11.20 22.29 -7.41
N GLN A 82 -11.84 23.47 -7.49
CA GLN A 82 -12.38 24.01 -8.74
C GLN A 82 -11.32 24.03 -9.85
N GLY A 83 -11.67 23.55 -11.05
CA GLY A 83 -10.76 23.41 -12.19
C GLY A 83 -9.94 22.11 -12.22
N HIS A 84 -9.98 21.29 -11.16
CA HIS A 84 -9.40 19.93 -11.21
C HIS A 84 -10.31 18.99 -12.02
N PRO A 85 -9.78 18.05 -12.83
CA PRO A 85 -10.60 17.12 -13.63
C PRO A 85 -11.66 16.34 -12.81
N MET A 86 -11.32 15.95 -11.58
CA MET A 86 -12.26 15.26 -10.67
C MET A 86 -13.38 16.17 -10.16
N TYR A 87 -13.11 17.46 -9.93
CA TYR A 87 -14.15 18.46 -9.61
C TYR A 87 -15.09 18.63 -10.82
N GLU A 88 -14.53 18.77 -12.03
CA GLU A 88 -15.34 18.92 -13.25
C GLU A 88 -16.23 17.70 -13.51
N HIS A 89 -15.68 16.50 -13.31
CA HIS A 89 -16.47 15.27 -13.31
C HIS A 89 -17.58 15.31 -12.25
N HIS A 90 -17.25 15.73 -11.01
CA HIS A 90 -18.22 15.78 -9.93
C HIS A 90 -19.38 16.73 -10.24
N LEU A 91 -19.07 17.94 -10.70
CA LEU A 91 -20.05 18.96 -11.06
C LEU A 91 -21.00 18.44 -12.16
N LYS A 92 -20.45 17.76 -13.17
CA LYS A 92 -21.23 17.20 -14.28
C LYS A 92 -22.10 16.01 -13.88
N THR A 93 -21.58 15.11 -13.03
CA THR A 93 -22.22 13.82 -12.73
C THR A 93 -23.12 13.87 -11.50
N TYR A 94 -22.69 14.58 -10.45
CA TYR A 94 -23.29 14.56 -9.11
C TYR A 94 -23.81 15.93 -8.65
N GLY A 95 -23.39 17.01 -9.30
CA GLY A 95 -23.77 18.39 -8.99
C GLY A 95 -22.72 19.12 -8.17
N HIS A 96 -23.06 20.32 -7.69
CA HIS A 96 -22.08 21.20 -7.04
C HIS A 96 -21.68 20.68 -5.64
N PRO A 97 -20.38 20.75 -5.24
CA PRO A 97 -19.89 20.23 -3.95
C PRO A 97 -20.49 20.86 -2.68
N SER A 98 -21.19 21.99 -2.80
CA SER A 98 -21.96 22.57 -1.67
C SER A 98 -23.28 21.87 -1.38
N VAL A 99 -23.77 21.05 -2.31
CA VAL A 99 -25.03 20.31 -2.21
C VAL A 99 -24.76 18.81 -2.14
N THR A 100 -23.99 18.30 -3.12
CA THR A 100 -23.60 16.89 -3.19
C THR A 100 -22.12 16.82 -2.91
N GLY A 101 -21.72 16.23 -1.79
CA GLY A 101 -20.31 16.15 -1.39
C GLY A 101 -19.86 14.70 -1.22
N MET A 102 -18.69 14.52 -0.63
CA MET A 102 -18.10 13.19 -0.45
C MET A 102 -18.97 12.30 0.44
N LYS A 103 -19.71 12.85 1.43
CA LYS A 103 -20.68 12.06 2.20
C LYS A 103 -21.68 11.33 1.32
N ASP A 104 -22.12 11.94 0.22
CA ASP A 104 -23.12 11.37 -0.69
C ASP A 104 -22.48 10.31 -1.58
N ILE A 105 -21.27 10.56 -2.06
CA ILE A 105 -20.46 9.58 -2.80
C ILE A 105 -20.20 8.34 -1.94
N GLN A 106 -19.87 8.51 -0.65
CA GLN A 106 -19.70 7.39 0.28
C GLN A 106 -20.99 6.57 0.44
N ASN A 107 -22.16 7.21 0.43
CA ASN A 107 -23.43 6.51 0.52
C ASN A 107 -23.82 5.76 -0.77
N LEU A 108 -23.26 6.15 -1.92
CA LEU A 108 -23.44 5.45 -3.20
C LEU A 108 -22.58 4.19 -3.33
N TRP A 109 -21.69 3.91 -2.38
CA TRP A 109 -20.86 2.71 -2.41
C TRP A 109 -21.67 1.47 -2.02
N THR A 110 -22.02 0.61 -2.99
CA THR A 110 -22.97 -0.49 -2.74
C THR A 110 -22.30 -1.84 -2.48
N ALA A 111 -21.17 -2.13 -3.12
CA ALA A 111 -20.54 -3.46 -3.09
C ALA A 111 -21.44 -4.62 -3.56
N ASP A 112 -22.40 -4.36 -4.46
CA ASP A 112 -23.43 -5.34 -4.84
C ASP A 112 -22.93 -6.54 -5.66
N LYS A 113 -21.78 -6.40 -6.34
CA LYS A 113 -21.13 -7.47 -7.12
C LYS A 113 -19.85 -7.98 -6.45
N TRP A 114 -19.65 -7.64 -5.19
CA TRP A 114 -18.44 -7.97 -4.47
C TRP A 114 -18.44 -9.44 -4.02
N GLU A 115 -17.57 -10.24 -4.63
CA GLU A 115 -17.40 -11.67 -4.35
C GLU A 115 -16.01 -11.96 -3.72
N PRO A 116 -15.84 -11.74 -2.41
CA PRO A 116 -14.53 -11.74 -1.75
C PRO A 116 -13.81 -13.08 -1.84
N ASP A 117 -14.48 -14.22 -1.63
CA ASP A 117 -13.85 -15.54 -1.73
C ASP A 117 -13.35 -15.84 -3.15
N ALA A 118 -14.12 -15.43 -4.18
CA ALA A 118 -13.72 -15.61 -5.57
C ALA A 118 -12.50 -14.73 -5.93
N LEU A 119 -12.46 -13.50 -5.43
CA LEU A 119 -11.33 -12.58 -5.61
C LEU A 119 -10.07 -13.10 -4.89
N ILE A 120 -10.17 -13.51 -3.63
CA ILE A 120 -9.06 -14.12 -2.89
C ILE A 120 -8.54 -15.38 -3.60
N ALA A 121 -9.43 -16.25 -4.10
CA ALA A 121 -9.00 -17.44 -4.85
C ALA A 121 -8.23 -17.08 -6.14
N ARG A 122 -8.62 -16.01 -6.83
CA ARG A 122 -7.88 -15.50 -8.00
C ARG A 122 -6.51 -14.93 -7.61
N TYR A 123 -6.46 -14.13 -6.55
CA TYR A 123 -5.21 -13.58 -6.02
C TYR A 123 -4.23 -14.68 -5.58
N GLN A 124 -4.73 -15.71 -4.91
CA GLN A 124 -3.92 -16.88 -4.53
C GLN A 124 -3.36 -17.60 -5.76
N LYS A 125 -4.18 -17.84 -6.80
CA LYS A 125 -3.71 -18.43 -8.07
C LYS A 125 -2.66 -17.56 -8.76
N ALA A 126 -2.80 -16.24 -8.68
CA ALA A 126 -1.81 -15.28 -9.18
C ALA A 126 -0.53 -15.21 -8.31
N GLY A 127 -0.46 -15.96 -7.20
CA GLY A 127 0.74 -16.16 -6.39
C GLY A 127 0.73 -15.43 -5.04
N ALA A 128 -0.34 -14.73 -4.66
CA ALA A 128 -0.40 -14.02 -3.39
C ALA A 128 -0.14 -14.96 -2.19
N LYS A 129 0.66 -14.48 -1.23
CA LYS A 129 0.89 -15.13 0.08
C LYS A 129 0.29 -14.35 1.25
N TYR A 130 0.00 -13.08 1.02
CA TYR A 130 -0.75 -12.23 1.93
C TYR A 130 -1.73 -11.35 1.16
N PHE A 131 -2.79 -10.94 1.85
CA PHE A 131 -3.80 -10.03 1.33
C PHE A 131 -3.91 -8.80 2.23
N MET A 132 -3.98 -7.61 1.64
CA MET A 132 -4.14 -6.32 2.31
C MET A 132 -5.52 -5.74 2.01
N ALA A 133 -6.29 -5.42 3.04
CA ALA A 133 -7.53 -4.66 2.93
C ALA A 133 -7.32 -3.20 3.33
N LEU A 134 -7.90 -2.26 2.59
CA LEU A 134 -7.96 -0.87 3.04
C LEU A 134 -8.90 -0.72 4.24
N ALA A 135 -8.38 -0.34 5.40
CA ALA A 135 -9.19 -0.09 6.60
C ALA A 135 -9.73 1.34 6.64
N CYS A 136 -8.91 2.33 6.26
CA CYS A 136 -9.35 3.71 6.11
C CYS A 136 -8.39 4.45 5.19
N HIS A 137 -8.93 5.20 4.22
CA HIS A 137 -8.15 6.12 3.40
C HIS A 137 -8.19 7.55 3.97
N HIS A 138 -7.63 8.52 3.24
CA HIS A 138 -7.72 9.95 3.58
C HIS A 138 -9.14 10.53 3.51
N ASP A 139 -10.08 9.80 2.92
CA ASP A 139 -11.49 10.18 2.90
C ASP A 139 -12.25 9.82 4.18
N ASN A 140 -11.53 9.26 5.16
CA ASN A 140 -11.96 9.12 6.54
C ASN A 140 -13.24 8.30 6.74
N LEU A 141 -13.58 7.39 5.82
CA LEU A 141 -14.56 6.33 6.08
C LEU A 141 -13.84 5.08 6.58
N ASP A 142 -14.17 4.62 7.78
CA ASP A 142 -13.69 3.33 8.27
C ASP A 142 -14.38 2.19 7.50
N CYS A 143 -13.64 1.39 6.76
CA CYS A 143 -14.17 0.24 6.00
C CYS A 143 -14.43 -1.00 6.88
N TYR A 144 -14.55 -0.81 8.19
CA TYR A 144 -14.70 -1.86 9.20
C TYR A 144 -15.71 -1.47 10.28
N ASP A 145 -16.07 -2.40 11.15
CA ASP A 145 -16.98 -2.15 12.28
C ASP A 145 -16.32 -1.28 13.37
N SER A 146 -16.11 0.00 13.08
CA SER A 146 -15.38 0.92 13.97
C SER A 146 -16.23 1.33 15.17
N ARG A 147 -15.68 1.12 16.37
CA ARG A 147 -16.31 1.57 17.62
C ARG A 147 -16.21 3.09 17.83
N TYR A 148 -15.16 3.71 17.28
CA TYR A 148 -14.76 5.08 17.61
C TYR A 148 -14.99 6.07 16.48
N HIS A 149 -15.60 5.61 15.39
CA HIS A 149 -15.94 6.45 14.26
C HIS A 149 -17.31 6.08 13.72
N ALA A 150 -18.24 7.04 13.76
CA ALA A 150 -19.61 6.84 13.31
C ALA A 150 -19.70 6.65 11.78
N TRP A 151 -18.75 7.22 11.05
CA TRP A 151 -18.63 7.10 9.60
C TRP A 151 -17.85 5.85 9.26
N ASN A 152 -18.58 4.74 9.13
CA ASN A 152 -18.03 3.46 8.79
C ASN A 152 -18.94 2.68 7.81
N SER A 153 -18.39 1.63 7.18
CA SER A 153 -19.06 0.86 6.13
C SER A 153 -20.31 0.09 6.59
N LEU A 154 -20.54 -0.07 7.91
CA LEU A 154 -21.80 -0.61 8.42
C LEU A 154 -22.91 0.46 8.48
N ARG A 155 -22.53 1.74 8.57
CA ARG A 155 -23.44 2.89 8.70
C ARG A 155 -23.55 3.77 7.46
N VAL A 156 -22.66 3.61 6.49
CA VAL A 156 -22.63 4.36 5.23
C VAL A 156 -22.21 3.41 4.11
N GLY A 157 -22.86 3.49 2.95
CA GLY A 157 -22.56 2.62 1.81
C GLY A 157 -23.03 1.17 2.02
N PRO A 158 -22.14 0.16 1.98
CA PRO A 158 -22.51 -1.24 1.74
C PRO A 158 -23.21 -1.93 2.91
N ARG A 159 -23.27 -1.31 4.09
CA ARG A 159 -23.90 -1.86 5.32
C ARG A 159 -23.27 -3.18 5.77
N ARG A 160 -21.95 -3.29 5.58
CA ARG A 160 -21.18 -4.52 5.80
C ARG A 160 -19.82 -4.19 6.40
N ASP A 161 -19.32 -5.06 7.27
CA ASP A 161 -17.93 -5.04 7.74
C ASP A 161 -16.99 -5.53 6.64
N VAL A 162 -16.55 -4.62 5.77
CA VAL A 162 -15.74 -4.94 4.58
C VAL A 162 -14.39 -5.55 4.98
N VAL A 163 -13.67 -4.96 5.93
CA VAL A 163 -12.41 -5.53 6.45
C VAL A 163 -12.63 -6.91 7.08
N GLY A 164 -13.67 -7.09 7.91
CA GLY A 164 -13.96 -8.38 8.52
C GLY A 164 -14.37 -9.48 7.54
N ILE A 165 -15.02 -9.12 6.44
CA ILE A 165 -15.34 -10.07 5.36
C ILE A 165 -14.07 -10.47 4.60
N TRP A 166 -13.21 -9.51 4.26
CA TRP A 166 -11.91 -9.77 3.64
C TRP A 166 -11.01 -10.64 4.50
N GLU A 167 -10.94 -10.34 5.81
CA GLU A 167 -10.17 -11.08 6.80
C GLU A 167 -10.52 -12.57 6.78
N LYS A 168 -11.81 -12.88 6.89
CA LYS A 168 -12.31 -14.26 6.86
C LYS A 168 -12.02 -14.95 5.54
N ALA A 169 -12.19 -14.27 4.41
CA ALA A 169 -11.91 -14.83 3.07
C ALA A 169 -10.41 -15.15 2.90
N ALA A 170 -9.53 -14.20 3.26
CA ALA A 170 -8.08 -14.37 3.19
C ALA A 170 -7.61 -15.54 4.07
N ARG A 171 -8.06 -15.61 5.34
CA ARG A 171 -7.67 -16.69 6.25
C ARG A 171 -8.23 -18.04 5.84
N ARG A 172 -9.46 -18.13 5.32
CA ARG A 172 -10.00 -19.38 4.75
C ARG A 172 -9.14 -19.91 3.60
N ALA A 173 -8.58 -19.02 2.79
CA ALA A 173 -7.66 -19.39 1.72
C ALA A 173 -6.23 -19.66 2.20
N GLY A 174 -5.93 -19.52 3.50
CA GLY A 174 -4.59 -19.71 4.05
C GLY A 174 -3.61 -18.59 3.75
N LEU A 175 -4.11 -17.39 3.39
CA LEU A 175 -3.29 -16.20 3.23
C LEU A 175 -3.09 -15.50 4.58
N LYS A 176 -1.93 -14.89 4.77
CA LYS A 176 -1.71 -13.88 5.81
C LYS A 176 -2.59 -12.66 5.53
N PHE A 177 -3.13 -12.02 6.55
CA PHE A 177 -4.08 -10.92 6.39
C PHE A 177 -3.52 -9.60 6.92
N GLY A 178 -3.62 -8.52 6.14
CA GLY A 178 -3.18 -7.20 6.53
C GLY A 178 -4.26 -6.13 6.36
N VAL A 179 -4.05 -5.00 7.03
CA VAL A 179 -4.88 -3.80 6.90
C VAL A 179 -4.02 -2.55 6.64
N SER A 180 -4.49 -1.65 5.77
CA SER A 180 -3.85 -0.35 5.56
C SER A 180 -4.64 0.78 6.21
N ASN A 181 -3.95 1.67 6.91
CA ASN A 181 -4.55 2.80 7.61
C ASN A 181 -3.86 4.11 7.22
N HIS A 182 -4.63 4.99 6.59
CA HIS A 182 -4.17 6.27 6.05
C HIS A 182 -4.87 7.45 6.76
N ALA A 183 -5.61 7.15 7.84
CA ALA A 183 -6.42 8.13 8.56
C ALA A 183 -5.58 9.20 9.26
N ALA A 184 -4.26 9.01 9.43
CA ALA A 184 -3.42 10.04 10.04
C ALA A 184 -3.38 11.35 9.23
N HIS A 185 -3.58 11.27 7.90
CA HIS A 185 -3.56 12.44 7.01
C HIS A 185 -4.93 13.07 6.75
N ALA A 186 -6.04 12.42 7.12
CA ALA A 186 -7.37 12.92 6.76
C ALA A 186 -7.64 14.35 7.28
N TRP A 187 -7.13 14.69 8.48
CA TRP A 187 -7.40 16.01 9.07
C TRP A 187 -6.89 17.19 8.24
N HIS A 188 -5.81 17.03 7.49
CA HIS A 188 -5.29 18.09 6.62
C HIS A 188 -5.72 17.87 5.17
N TRP A 189 -5.75 16.61 4.72
CA TRP A 189 -6.02 16.28 3.33
C TRP A 189 -7.41 16.69 2.86
N TYR A 190 -8.38 16.68 3.78
CA TYR A 190 -9.80 16.90 3.51
C TYR A 190 -10.25 18.37 3.68
N GLN A 191 -9.33 19.26 4.06
CA GLN A 191 -9.62 20.67 4.30
C GLN A 191 -10.14 21.45 3.07
N PRO A 192 -9.86 21.08 1.81
CA PRO A 192 -10.54 21.68 0.65
C PRO A 192 -12.08 21.58 0.72
N ALA A 193 -12.65 20.60 1.42
CA ALA A 193 -14.10 20.49 1.63
C ALA A 193 -14.71 21.66 2.43
N TYR A 194 -13.90 22.47 3.12
CA TYR A 194 -14.35 23.70 3.78
C TYR A 194 -14.25 24.95 2.88
N GLY A 195 -13.78 24.78 1.65
CA GLY A 195 -13.59 25.84 0.65
C GLY A 195 -14.89 26.29 -0.02
N TYR A 196 -14.74 26.91 -1.18
CA TYR A 196 -15.80 27.39 -2.05
C TYR A 196 -15.24 27.58 -3.46
N ASP A 197 -16.09 27.80 -4.46
CA ASP A 197 -15.67 28.17 -5.82
C ASP A 197 -15.12 29.60 -5.88
N PRO A 198 -13.85 29.86 -6.25
CA PRO A 198 -13.32 31.22 -6.33
C PRO A 198 -13.88 32.03 -7.50
N VAL A 199 -14.38 31.36 -8.54
CA VAL A 199 -14.99 31.98 -9.73
C VAL A 199 -16.28 31.27 -10.14
N GLY A 200 -17.01 31.84 -11.10
CA GLY A 200 -18.20 31.22 -11.67
C GLY A 200 -19.49 31.47 -10.91
N PRO A 201 -20.59 30.80 -11.30
CA PRO A 201 -21.95 31.12 -10.84
C PRO A 201 -22.19 30.93 -9.34
N ARG A 202 -21.41 30.06 -8.69
CA ARG A 202 -21.49 29.76 -7.25
C ARG A 202 -20.30 30.34 -6.46
N LYS A 203 -19.70 31.40 -7.00
CA LYS A 203 -18.57 32.07 -6.36
C LYS A 203 -18.86 32.42 -4.90
N GLY A 204 -17.96 32.00 -4.00
CA GLY A 204 -18.07 32.28 -2.56
C GLY A 204 -19.04 31.36 -1.80
N GLU A 205 -19.77 30.48 -2.48
CA GLU A 205 -20.65 29.52 -1.81
C GLU A 205 -19.83 28.39 -1.18
N ARG A 206 -19.81 28.33 0.16
CA ARG A 206 -19.09 27.31 0.92
C ARG A 206 -19.60 25.91 0.65
N TYR A 207 -18.68 24.95 0.53
CA TYR A 207 -19.01 23.55 0.34
C TYR A 207 -19.62 22.90 1.60
N ASP A 208 -20.08 21.66 1.44
CA ASP A 208 -20.91 20.95 2.42
C ASP A 208 -20.27 20.80 3.82
N ALA A 209 -18.96 20.53 3.91
CA ALA A 209 -18.27 20.37 5.19
C ALA A 209 -18.31 21.64 6.07
N PHE A 210 -18.38 22.82 5.45
CA PHE A 210 -18.39 24.09 6.16
C PHE A 210 -19.71 24.30 6.90
N HIS A 211 -20.84 24.02 6.25
CA HIS A 211 -22.16 24.40 6.76
C HIS A 211 -22.90 23.25 7.44
N LEU A 212 -22.76 22.00 6.97
CA LEU A 212 -23.53 20.89 7.51
C LEU A 212 -23.17 20.54 8.96
N ARG A 213 -24.20 20.21 9.73
CA ARG A 213 -24.14 19.77 11.12
C ARG A 213 -24.99 18.51 11.28
N LYS A 214 -24.76 17.76 12.35
CA LYS A 214 -25.58 16.59 12.72
C LYS A 214 -27.09 16.83 12.65
N ALA A 215 -27.55 18.03 13.04
CA ALA A 215 -28.98 18.37 13.06
C ALA A 215 -29.61 18.41 11.65
N ASP A 216 -28.85 18.77 10.62
CA ASP A 216 -29.36 18.86 9.24
C ASP A 216 -29.64 17.48 8.63
N GLY A 217 -29.13 16.41 9.26
CA GLY A 217 -29.34 15.04 8.84
C GLY A 217 -30.64 14.43 9.33
N LYS A 218 -31.37 15.11 10.21
CA LYS A 218 -32.59 14.58 10.81
C LYS A 218 -33.61 14.23 9.73
N GLY A 219 -34.08 12.98 9.70
CA GLY A 219 -35.02 12.48 8.69
C GLY A 219 -34.42 12.21 7.31
N THR A 220 -33.10 12.31 7.16
CA THR A 220 -32.36 11.94 5.94
C THR A 220 -31.68 10.59 6.10
N TRP A 221 -31.00 10.09 5.04
CA TRP A 221 -30.27 8.82 5.09
C TRP A 221 -29.11 8.82 6.10
N TRP A 222 -28.60 10.01 6.48
CA TRP A 222 -27.47 10.18 7.40
C TRP A 222 -27.89 10.66 8.79
N ASP A 223 -29.15 10.46 9.18
CA ASP A 223 -29.63 10.79 10.52
C ASP A 223 -28.73 10.16 11.62
N GLY A 224 -28.35 10.98 12.60
CA GLY A 224 -27.47 10.59 13.68
C GLY A 224 -25.97 10.54 13.34
N LEU A 225 -25.56 10.85 12.11
CA LEU A 225 -24.16 11.05 11.72
C LEU A 225 -23.81 12.54 11.76
N ASP A 226 -22.63 12.88 12.31
CA ASP A 226 -22.13 14.26 12.26
C ASP A 226 -21.12 14.41 11.12
N PRO A 227 -21.41 15.16 10.04
CA PRO A 227 -20.48 15.40 8.95
C PRO A 227 -19.12 15.95 9.41
N ARG A 228 -19.05 16.65 10.55
CA ARG A 228 -17.77 17.12 11.08
C ARG A 228 -16.84 15.99 11.54
N GLU A 229 -17.37 14.83 11.88
CA GLU A 229 -16.54 13.65 12.16
C GLU A 229 -15.94 13.09 10.86
N LEU A 230 -16.72 13.03 9.77
CA LEU A 230 -16.23 12.65 8.45
C LEU A 230 -15.19 13.64 7.94
N TYR A 231 -15.56 14.92 7.89
CA TYR A 231 -14.73 15.99 7.37
C TYR A 231 -13.62 16.44 8.32
N THR A 232 -13.44 15.73 9.44
CA THR A 232 -12.40 15.93 10.47
C THR A 232 -12.47 17.24 11.27
N GLY A 233 -13.35 18.17 10.92
CA GLY A 233 -13.36 19.51 11.49
C GLY A 233 -12.54 20.49 10.64
N GLY A 234 -12.81 21.79 10.79
CA GLY A 234 -12.11 22.84 10.04
C GLY A 234 -10.82 23.26 10.75
N HIS A 235 -9.68 22.73 10.30
CA HIS A 235 -8.34 23.00 10.85
C HIS A 235 -7.50 23.93 9.97
N ALA A 236 -7.80 23.95 8.68
CA ALA A 236 -7.22 24.85 7.69
C ALA A 236 -8.36 25.32 6.77
N VAL A 237 -9.25 26.12 7.34
CA VAL A 237 -10.37 26.72 6.59
C VAL A 237 -9.82 27.87 5.75
N LEU A 238 -10.06 27.79 4.44
CA LEU A 238 -9.71 28.82 3.47
C LEU A 238 -10.36 30.17 3.87
N PRO A 239 -9.65 31.31 3.85
CA PRO A 239 -10.25 32.63 4.10
C PRO A 239 -11.23 33.04 2.99
N ASP A 240 -12.18 33.91 3.32
CA ASP A 240 -13.06 34.53 2.31
C ASP A 240 -12.27 35.51 1.42
N GLY A 241 -12.81 35.81 0.25
CA GLY A 241 -12.31 36.87 -0.63
C GLY A 241 -11.26 36.46 -1.67
N ILE A 242 -10.80 35.20 -1.65
CA ILE A 242 -10.01 34.63 -2.75
C ILE A 242 -10.90 34.50 -4.00
N ASP A 243 -10.44 35.04 -5.12
CA ASP A 243 -11.24 35.25 -6.34
C ASP A 243 -10.62 34.65 -7.62
N SER A 244 -9.60 33.79 -7.48
CA SER A 244 -9.05 33.00 -8.59
C SER A 244 -8.72 31.57 -8.16
N ILE A 245 -8.78 30.63 -9.13
CA ILE A 245 -8.42 29.22 -8.93
C ILE A 245 -6.94 29.09 -8.56
N GLU A 246 -6.06 29.86 -9.21
CA GLU A 246 -4.62 29.83 -8.94
C GLU A 246 -4.29 30.25 -7.50
N ALA A 247 -4.90 31.35 -7.02
CA ALA A 247 -4.68 31.81 -5.66
C ALA A 247 -5.22 30.81 -4.62
N MET A 248 -6.37 30.18 -4.91
CA MET A 248 -6.93 29.13 -4.05
C MET A 248 -6.03 27.89 -3.98
N ASN A 249 -5.54 27.41 -5.13
CA ASN A 249 -4.64 26.26 -5.18
C ASN A 249 -3.32 26.56 -4.46
N THR A 250 -2.74 27.75 -4.66
CA THR A 250 -1.55 28.21 -3.93
C THR A 250 -1.79 28.20 -2.42
N TRP A 251 -2.98 28.61 -1.98
CA TRP A 251 -3.34 28.56 -0.57
C TRP A 251 -3.44 27.12 -0.07
N HIS A 252 -4.13 26.24 -0.79
CA HIS A 252 -4.24 24.83 -0.41
C HIS A 252 -2.86 24.16 -0.34
N ASP A 253 -2.01 24.34 -1.34
CA ASP A 253 -0.66 23.77 -1.38
C ASP A 253 0.19 24.18 -0.17
N ALA A 254 0.06 25.44 0.27
CA ALA A 254 0.80 25.97 1.41
C ALA A 254 0.28 25.51 2.79
N HIS A 255 -1.01 25.18 2.90
CA HIS A 255 -1.66 24.97 4.21
C HIS A 255 -2.12 23.53 4.45
N ASN A 256 -2.53 22.81 3.40
CA ASN A 256 -3.20 21.51 3.51
C ASN A 256 -2.88 20.52 2.37
N GLY A 257 -2.03 20.90 1.41
CA GLY A 257 -1.50 20.03 0.35
C GLY A 257 -0.13 19.44 0.66
N GLN A 258 0.49 19.82 1.79
CA GLN A 258 1.73 19.23 2.26
C GLN A 258 1.48 17.90 2.98
N TRP A 259 2.44 16.99 2.94
CA TRP A 259 2.40 15.78 3.76
C TRP A 259 2.73 16.10 5.22
N ILE A 260 1.71 16.12 6.09
CA ILE A 260 1.83 16.49 7.51
C ILE A 260 1.67 15.26 8.40
N GLU A 261 2.74 14.96 9.15
CA GLU A 261 2.87 13.81 10.07
C GLU A 261 2.43 14.12 11.51
N THR A 262 2.15 15.40 11.80
CA THR A 262 1.69 15.86 13.10
C THR A 262 0.17 15.90 13.15
N GLY A 263 -0.42 15.82 14.35
CA GLY A 263 -1.85 16.05 14.52
C GLY A 263 -2.22 17.53 14.32
N PRO A 264 -3.52 17.83 14.18
CA PRO A 264 -4.01 19.21 14.19
C PRO A 264 -3.64 19.88 15.52
N LYS A 265 -3.15 21.12 15.45
CA LYS A 265 -2.61 21.84 16.63
C LYS A 265 -3.69 22.20 17.65
N ASP A 266 -4.92 22.29 17.18
CA ASP A 266 -6.12 22.75 17.86
C ASP A 266 -7.08 21.61 18.23
N ASP A 267 -6.84 20.38 17.77
CA ASP A 267 -7.66 19.19 18.10
C ASP A 267 -6.81 17.97 18.54
N PRO A 268 -6.31 17.94 19.79
CA PRO A 268 -5.66 16.75 20.33
C PRO A 268 -6.61 15.54 20.44
N ALA A 269 -7.93 15.74 20.37
CA ALA A 269 -8.89 14.64 20.38
C ALA A 269 -8.88 13.87 19.05
N TYR A 270 -8.50 14.49 17.93
CA TYR A 270 -8.27 13.77 16.66
C TYR A 270 -7.22 12.66 16.82
N VAL A 271 -6.06 13.02 17.38
CA VAL A 271 -4.95 12.08 17.63
C VAL A 271 -5.36 10.99 18.61
N THR A 272 -6.15 11.34 19.64
CA THR A 272 -6.70 10.38 20.60
C THR A 272 -7.67 9.40 19.92
N ARG A 273 -8.60 9.90 19.09
CA ARG A 273 -9.56 9.07 18.33
C ARG A 273 -8.82 8.16 17.33
N TRP A 274 -7.77 8.65 16.67
CA TRP A 274 -6.94 7.84 15.79
C TRP A 274 -6.31 6.66 16.55
N LEU A 275 -5.73 6.89 17.73
CA LEU A 275 -5.15 5.80 18.53
C LEU A 275 -6.22 4.76 18.94
N LEU A 276 -7.41 5.23 19.32
CA LEU A 276 -8.53 4.35 19.66
C LEU A 276 -9.01 3.52 18.47
N ARG A 277 -9.16 4.13 17.30
CA ARG A 277 -9.51 3.45 16.03
C ARG A 277 -8.46 2.42 15.65
N GLN A 278 -7.18 2.77 15.71
CA GLN A 278 -6.07 1.83 15.44
C GLN A 278 -6.06 0.66 16.43
N THR A 279 -6.29 0.93 17.71
CA THR A 279 -6.34 -0.11 18.74
C THR A 279 -7.54 -1.05 18.54
N ASP A 280 -8.71 -0.50 18.21
CA ASP A 280 -9.93 -1.27 17.90
C ASP A 280 -9.73 -2.15 16.67
N LEU A 281 -9.19 -1.59 15.58
CA LEU A 281 -8.87 -2.31 14.34
C LEU A 281 -7.93 -3.50 14.60
N VAL A 282 -6.80 -3.25 15.28
CA VAL A 282 -5.80 -4.28 15.57
C VAL A 282 -6.36 -5.35 16.51
N ALA A 283 -7.06 -4.96 17.58
CA ALA A 283 -7.62 -5.90 18.54
C ALA A 283 -8.70 -6.80 17.93
N LYS A 284 -9.51 -6.24 17.01
CA LYS A 284 -10.64 -6.93 16.39
C LYS A 284 -10.21 -7.92 15.32
N TYR A 285 -9.35 -7.52 14.39
CA TYR A 285 -9.04 -8.32 13.20
C TYR A 285 -7.70 -9.07 13.26
N LYS A 286 -6.87 -8.77 14.28
CA LYS A 286 -5.57 -9.40 14.50
C LYS A 286 -4.72 -9.48 13.22
N PRO A 287 -4.53 -8.36 12.49
CA PRO A 287 -3.83 -8.40 11.23
C PRO A 287 -2.40 -8.94 11.44
N ASP A 288 -1.93 -9.74 10.48
CA ASP A 288 -0.54 -10.14 10.33
C ASP A 288 0.33 -8.95 9.86
N MET A 289 -0.29 -7.95 9.19
CA MET A 289 0.39 -6.76 8.71
C MET A 289 -0.46 -5.50 8.88
N VAL A 290 0.14 -4.42 9.40
CA VAL A 290 -0.45 -3.08 9.37
C VAL A 290 0.40 -2.19 8.47
N TYR A 291 -0.23 -1.58 7.48
CA TYR A 291 0.41 -0.59 6.61
C TYR A 291 0.05 0.81 7.07
N MET A 292 1.07 1.63 7.37
CA MET A 292 0.91 3.06 7.62
C MET A 292 1.34 3.83 6.38
N ASP A 293 0.49 4.74 5.94
CA ASP A 293 0.75 5.58 4.76
C ASP A 293 1.77 6.70 5.02
N ASP A 294 2.07 6.90 6.30
CA ASP A 294 2.98 7.88 6.86
C ASP A 294 4.46 7.60 6.51
N HIS A 295 5.31 8.63 6.60
CA HIS A 295 6.76 8.48 6.44
C HIS A 295 7.39 7.58 7.52
N GLU A 296 6.99 7.75 8.79
CA GLU A 296 7.38 6.88 9.91
C GLU A 296 6.09 6.47 10.65
N LEU A 297 6.08 6.55 11.98
CA LEU A 297 4.87 6.45 12.78
C LEU A 297 4.18 7.81 12.88
N PRO A 298 2.86 7.90 12.68
CA PRO A 298 2.14 9.15 12.81
C PRO A 298 2.20 9.70 14.23
N PHE A 299 2.10 11.02 14.36
CA PHE A 299 1.86 11.71 15.65
C PHE A 299 2.92 11.46 16.74
N GLY A 300 4.14 11.08 16.35
CA GLY A 300 5.29 10.95 17.24
C GLY A 300 5.06 9.95 18.38
N PRO A 301 5.05 10.37 19.65
CA PRO A 301 4.83 9.46 20.79
C PRO A 301 3.55 8.64 20.72
N VAL A 302 2.47 9.16 20.12
CA VAL A 302 1.20 8.42 20.01
C VAL A 302 1.30 7.28 18.99
N GLY A 303 2.01 7.46 17.87
CA GLY A 303 2.30 6.36 16.95
C GLY A 303 3.18 5.28 17.59
N LEU A 304 4.12 5.66 18.45
CA LEU A 304 4.92 4.70 19.24
C LEU A 304 4.08 3.88 20.22
N GLU A 305 3.03 4.48 20.81
CA GLU A 305 2.04 3.73 21.62
C GLU A 305 1.32 2.67 20.78
N ALA A 306 0.88 3.02 19.57
CA ALA A 306 0.20 2.10 18.67
C ALA A 306 1.12 0.94 18.24
N ALA A 307 2.38 1.23 17.90
CA ALA A 307 3.36 0.22 17.51
C ALA A 307 3.68 -0.74 18.66
N ALA A 308 3.95 -0.22 19.86
CA ALA A 308 4.25 -1.04 21.03
C ALA A 308 3.06 -1.92 21.42
N ASP A 309 1.84 -1.36 21.37
CA ASP A 309 0.61 -2.12 21.60
C ASP A 309 0.44 -3.27 20.60
N TYR A 310 0.63 -3.00 19.31
CA TYR A 310 0.53 -4.01 18.26
C TYR A 310 1.54 -5.14 18.43
N TYR A 311 2.79 -4.82 18.77
CA TYR A 311 3.81 -5.84 19.02
C TYR A 311 3.54 -6.64 20.29
N ASN A 312 3.10 -6.01 21.39
CA ASN A 312 2.73 -6.75 22.60
C ASN A 312 1.49 -7.63 22.36
N ARG A 313 0.53 -7.19 21.53
CA ARG A 313 -0.60 -8.03 21.09
C ARG A 313 -0.14 -9.21 20.24
N SER A 314 0.82 -9.00 19.33
CA SER A 314 1.41 -10.09 18.56
C SER A 314 2.08 -11.13 19.45
N ILE A 315 2.82 -10.69 20.48
CA ILE A 315 3.40 -11.58 21.49
C ILE A 315 2.31 -12.38 22.24
N ASP A 316 1.20 -11.73 22.62
CA ASP A 316 0.05 -12.42 23.22
C ASP A 316 -0.58 -13.44 22.26
N TRP A 317 -0.70 -13.13 20.97
CA TRP A 317 -1.32 -14.01 19.97
C TRP A 317 -0.42 -15.17 19.52
N HIS A 318 0.89 -14.97 19.47
CA HIS A 318 1.83 -15.87 18.79
C HIS A 318 3.03 -16.28 19.64
N GLY A 319 3.16 -15.76 20.86
CA GLY A 319 4.34 -15.97 21.74
C GLY A 319 5.57 -15.13 21.37
N GLN A 320 5.54 -14.44 20.23
CA GLN A 320 6.60 -13.58 19.72
C GLN A 320 6.01 -12.51 18.80
N ILE A 321 6.81 -11.52 18.41
CA ILE A 321 6.39 -10.57 17.37
C ILE A 321 6.44 -11.30 16.02
N ASP A 322 5.27 -11.76 15.54
CA ASP A 322 5.09 -12.42 14.23
C ASP A 322 4.27 -11.55 13.25
N VAL A 323 4.28 -10.23 13.45
CA VAL A 323 3.53 -9.26 12.65
C VAL A 323 4.45 -8.27 11.94
N VAL A 324 3.94 -7.61 10.89
CA VAL A 324 4.63 -6.56 10.14
C VAL A 324 3.94 -5.22 10.34
N LEU A 325 4.74 -4.16 10.49
CA LEU A 325 4.29 -2.78 10.49
C LEU A 325 5.16 -2.01 9.49
N THR A 326 4.57 -1.31 8.52
CA THR A 326 5.32 -0.55 7.50
C THR A 326 5.25 0.96 7.69
N GLY A 327 6.22 1.67 7.11
CA GLY A 327 6.22 3.13 6.89
C GLY A 327 7.17 3.50 5.74
N LYS A 328 7.01 4.69 5.15
CA LYS A 328 7.56 4.99 3.82
C LYS A 328 8.92 5.67 3.71
N GLN A 329 9.42 6.33 4.74
CA GLN A 329 10.71 7.05 4.75
C GLN A 329 11.43 6.85 6.08
N LEU A 330 11.64 5.58 6.44
CA LEU A 330 12.26 5.22 7.71
C LEU A 330 13.73 5.63 7.75
N LYS A 331 14.11 6.28 8.85
CA LYS A 331 15.53 6.45 9.19
C LYS A 331 16.23 5.08 9.30
N PRO A 332 17.54 4.99 9.03
CA PRO A 332 18.25 3.71 9.04
C PRO A 332 18.04 2.86 10.30
N TYR A 333 18.05 3.47 11.49
CA TYR A 333 17.81 2.71 12.73
C TYR A 333 16.36 2.21 12.86
N ALA A 334 15.38 2.96 12.36
CA ALA A 334 13.95 2.65 12.49
C ALA A 334 13.56 1.42 11.68
N ARG A 335 14.30 1.14 10.60
CA ARG A 335 14.12 -0.05 9.75
C ARG A 335 14.26 -1.34 10.54
N PHE A 336 15.09 -1.39 11.57
CA PHE A 336 15.22 -2.57 12.44
C PHE A 336 14.10 -2.70 13.48
N GLY A 337 13.20 -1.73 13.55
CA GLY A 337 12.01 -1.74 14.41
C GLY A 337 10.69 -1.86 13.64
N MET A 338 10.71 -1.75 12.30
CA MET A 338 9.55 -1.81 11.40
C MET A 338 10.01 -1.83 9.92
N VAL A 339 9.15 -2.26 9.00
CA VAL A 339 9.52 -2.49 7.60
C VAL A 339 9.48 -1.20 6.78
N GLN A 340 10.57 -0.91 6.05
CA GLN A 340 10.61 0.15 5.06
C GLN A 340 9.75 -0.23 3.87
N ASP A 341 8.86 0.68 3.48
CA ASP A 341 8.05 0.56 2.28
C ASP A 341 8.42 1.66 1.27
N VAL A 342 8.61 1.31 0.00
CA VAL A 342 9.01 2.24 -1.07
C VAL A 342 7.85 2.39 -2.05
N GLU A 343 6.95 3.31 -1.75
CA GLU A 343 5.70 3.51 -2.49
C GLU A 343 5.93 3.80 -3.98
N ARG A 344 5.28 3.04 -4.88
CA ARG A 344 5.40 3.21 -6.36
C ARG A 344 6.83 3.46 -6.85
N GLY A 345 7.77 2.71 -6.28
CA GLY A 345 9.18 3.03 -6.43
C GLY A 345 10.09 1.83 -6.57
N PHE A 346 11.38 2.15 -6.65
CA PHE A 346 12.44 1.17 -6.82
C PHE A 346 13.59 1.43 -5.84
N THR A 347 14.38 0.39 -5.62
CA THR A 347 15.71 0.49 -5.02
C THR A 347 16.75 0.16 -6.08
N ASP A 348 17.95 0.73 -5.96
CA ASP A 348 19.07 0.54 -6.90
C ASP A 348 20.16 -0.41 -6.37
N HIS A 349 19.98 -0.92 -5.15
CA HIS A 349 20.93 -1.78 -4.47
C HIS A 349 20.24 -2.94 -3.75
N LEU A 350 21.04 -3.95 -3.37
CA LEU A 350 20.63 -5.02 -2.47
C LEU A 350 20.62 -4.48 -1.03
N TRP A 351 19.51 -4.64 -0.34
CA TRP A 351 19.37 -4.25 1.07
C TRP A 351 19.76 -5.41 1.99
N ASP A 352 20.44 -5.10 3.10
CA ASP A 352 20.77 -6.09 4.12
C ASP A 352 19.50 -6.56 4.85
N GLU A 353 18.60 -5.63 5.11
CA GLU A 353 17.30 -5.86 5.72
C GLU A 353 16.16 -6.07 4.70
N PRO A 354 15.13 -6.88 5.03
CA PRO A 354 13.91 -6.97 4.25
C PRO A 354 13.17 -5.63 4.16
N TRP A 355 12.64 -5.35 2.98
CA TRP A 355 11.83 -4.15 2.68
C TRP A 355 10.62 -4.52 1.81
N GLN A 356 9.73 -3.56 1.56
CA GLN A 356 8.60 -3.72 0.66
C GLN A 356 8.54 -2.58 -0.36
N THR A 357 7.99 -2.83 -1.53
CA THR A 357 7.40 -1.78 -2.38
C THR A 357 5.99 -2.18 -2.77
N ASP A 358 5.17 -1.18 -3.00
CA ASP A 358 3.85 -1.31 -3.56
C ASP A 358 3.76 -0.64 -4.94
N THR A 359 2.77 -1.10 -5.71
CA THR A 359 2.33 -0.46 -6.94
C THR A 359 0.92 -0.94 -7.25
N CYS A 360 0.28 -0.34 -8.24
CA CYS A 360 -0.98 -0.81 -8.79
C CYS A 360 -0.80 -1.23 -10.25
N ILE A 361 -1.58 -2.22 -10.72
CA ILE A 361 -1.66 -2.48 -12.16
C ILE A 361 -2.23 -1.28 -12.91
N GLY A 362 -3.07 -0.45 -12.29
CA GLY A 362 -3.59 0.78 -12.86
C GLY A 362 -3.30 1.98 -11.96
N ASP A 363 -4.36 2.49 -11.32
CA ASP A 363 -4.28 3.51 -10.28
C ASP A 363 -4.75 2.95 -8.94
N TRP A 364 -4.43 3.62 -7.82
CA TRP A 364 -4.72 3.07 -6.48
C TRP A 364 -6.21 2.74 -6.31
N PHE A 365 -7.08 3.73 -6.58
CA PHE A 365 -8.51 3.50 -6.78
C PHE A 365 -8.83 3.29 -8.26
N TYR A 366 -9.99 2.69 -8.54
CA TYR A 366 -10.41 2.44 -9.91
C TYR A 366 -10.50 3.73 -10.73
N ASN A 367 -9.80 3.72 -11.87
CA ASN A 367 -9.78 4.79 -12.85
C ASN A 367 -10.22 4.20 -14.19
N GLU A 368 -11.44 4.51 -14.60
CA GLU A 368 -12.03 3.98 -15.83
C GLU A 368 -11.28 4.44 -17.08
N ALA A 369 -10.66 5.63 -17.06
CA ALA A 369 -9.85 6.09 -18.18
C ALA A 369 -8.68 5.15 -18.48
N ARG A 370 -8.07 4.56 -17.44
CA ARG A 370 -6.97 3.59 -17.59
C ARG A 370 -7.38 2.26 -18.22
N LEU A 371 -8.64 1.87 -18.05
CA LEU A 371 -9.22 0.71 -18.74
C LEU A 371 -9.39 0.99 -20.23
N HIS A 372 -9.84 2.20 -20.58
CA HIS A 372 -10.11 2.59 -21.96
C HIS A 372 -8.86 2.89 -22.77
N ASP A 373 -7.84 3.51 -22.16
CA ASP A 373 -6.57 3.81 -22.80
C ASP A 373 -5.59 2.63 -22.81
N LYS A 374 -5.96 1.51 -22.18
CA LYS A 374 -5.15 0.28 -22.05
C LYS A 374 -3.82 0.50 -21.34
N SER A 375 -3.78 1.38 -20.34
CA SER A 375 -2.59 1.70 -19.55
C SER A 375 -2.38 0.84 -18.29
N TYR A 376 -3.08 -0.30 -18.17
CA TYR A 376 -2.78 -1.25 -17.10
C TYR A 376 -1.44 -1.93 -17.35
N LYS A 377 -0.65 -2.09 -16.29
CA LYS A 377 0.56 -2.93 -16.27
C LYS A 377 0.17 -4.35 -16.65
N SER A 378 0.93 -4.93 -17.55
CA SER A 378 0.80 -6.33 -17.97
C SER A 378 1.30 -7.29 -16.88
N ALA A 379 0.92 -8.56 -17.01
CA ALA A 379 1.48 -9.62 -16.16
C ALA A 379 3.02 -9.72 -16.27
N GLU A 380 3.57 -9.46 -17.46
CA GLU A 380 5.02 -9.44 -17.68
C GLU A 380 5.70 -8.35 -16.85
N GLU A 381 5.21 -7.11 -16.91
CA GLU A 381 5.76 -5.99 -16.12
C GLU A 381 5.68 -6.25 -14.61
N VAL A 382 4.58 -6.84 -14.14
CA VAL A 382 4.42 -7.21 -12.73
C VAL A 382 5.45 -8.26 -12.31
N ILE A 383 5.63 -9.32 -13.09
CA ILE A 383 6.60 -10.39 -12.77
C ILE A 383 8.04 -9.90 -12.91
N GLN A 384 8.34 -9.04 -13.88
CA GLN A 384 9.65 -8.37 -13.99
C GLN A 384 9.97 -7.58 -12.72
N ARG A 385 9.01 -6.78 -12.24
CA ARG A 385 9.16 -6.02 -11.00
C ARG A 385 9.31 -6.93 -9.78
N LEU A 386 8.50 -7.98 -9.68
CA LEU A 386 8.61 -8.96 -8.60
C LEU A 386 10.01 -9.57 -8.55
N ALA A 387 10.56 -10.00 -9.68
CA ALA A 387 11.91 -10.56 -9.76
C ALA A 387 13.00 -9.54 -9.36
N ASP A 388 12.89 -8.28 -9.79
CA ASP A 388 13.82 -7.21 -9.39
C ASP A 388 13.76 -6.95 -7.88
N VAL A 389 12.57 -6.80 -7.33
CA VAL A 389 12.33 -6.54 -5.90
C VAL A 389 12.85 -7.68 -5.03
N VAL A 390 12.49 -8.92 -5.35
CA VAL A 390 12.88 -10.10 -4.56
C VAL A 390 14.39 -10.31 -4.55
N SER A 391 15.05 -10.08 -5.69
CA SER A 391 16.51 -10.17 -5.79
C SER A 391 17.25 -9.15 -4.92
N LYS A 392 16.57 -8.05 -4.53
CA LYS A 392 17.10 -6.97 -3.69
C LYS A 392 16.63 -7.06 -2.24
N ASN A 393 16.14 -8.24 -1.81
CA ASN A 393 15.63 -8.53 -0.47
C ASN A 393 14.23 -7.96 -0.17
N GLY A 394 13.46 -7.60 -1.21
CA GLY A 394 12.15 -6.97 -1.04
C GLY A 394 10.97 -7.91 -1.22
N ASN A 395 9.80 -7.43 -0.81
CA ASN A 395 8.48 -7.95 -1.18
C ASN A 395 7.75 -6.94 -2.08
N LEU A 396 6.92 -7.45 -2.99
CA LEU A 396 6.00 -6.65 -3.81
C LEU A 396 4.57 -6.77 -3.27
N MET A 397 3.96 -5.66 -2.92
CA MET A 397 2.52 -5.57 -2.63
C MET A 397 1.80 -4.97 -3.84
N LEU A 398 1.09 -5.80 -4.60
CA LEU A 398 0.41 -5.36 -5.82
C LEU A 398 -1.05 -5.00 -5.52
N SER A 399 -1.42 -3.75 -5.76
CA SER A 399 -2.80 -3.31 -5.74
C SER A 399 -3.54 -3.66 -7.02
N ILE A 400 -4.79 -4.07 -6.85
CA ILE A 400 -5.74 -4.36 -7.91
C ILE A 400 -6.88 -3.32 -7.84
N PRO A 401 -7.03 -2.47 -8.87
CA PRO A 401 -8.06 -1.44 -8.87
C PRO A 401 -9.45 -2.11 -8.99
N GLN A 402 -10.37 -1.71 -8.12
CA GLN A 402 -11.69 -2.34 -8.02
C GLN A 402 -12.80 -1.27 -8.14
N PRO A 403 -13.74 -1.39 -9.10
CA PRO A 403 -14.94 -0.56 -9.17
C PRO A 403 -15.75 -0.51 -7.87
N GLY A 404 -16.56 0.54 -7.67
CA GLY A 404 -17.38 0.71 -6.47
C GLY A 404 -18.38 -0.44 -6.19
N ASP A 405 -18.84 -1.14 -7.23
CA ASP A 405 -19.74 -2.30 -7.07
C ASP A 405 -19.02 -3.58 -6.58
N GLY A 406 -17.69 -3.58 -6.59
CA GLY A 406 -16.83 -4.64 -6.10
C GLY A 406 -16.50 -5.77 -7.09
N SER A 407 -16.88 -5.62 -8.35
CA SER A 407 -16.43 -6.48 -9.45
C SER A 407 -14.96 -6.20 -9.84
N ILE A 408 -14.39 -6.97 -10.78
CA ILE A 408 -13.14 -6.62 -11.46
C ILE A 408 -13.37 -6.62 -12.98
N ASP A 409 -12.66 -5.77 -13.71
CA ASP A 409 -12.78 -5.69 -15.16
C ASP A 409 -11.97 -6.80 -15.88
N SER A 410 -12.23 -6.96 -17.17
CA SER A 410 -11.59 -8.00 -17.99
C SER A 410 -10.09 -7.81 -18.21
N GLU A 411 -9.54 -6.59 -18.14
CA GLU A 411 -8.08 -6.39 -18.23
C GLU A 411 -7.41 -6.81 -16.91
N THR A 412 -8.02 -6.49 -15.78
CA THR A 412 -7.61 -7.02 -14.47
C THR A 412 -7.59 -8.55 -14.47
N GLU A 413 -8.65 -9.20 -15.00
CA GLU A 413 -8.67 -10.66 -15.12
C GLU A 413 -7.53 -11.21 -16.00
N LYS A 414 -7.24 -10.57 -17.15
CA LYS A 414 -6.14 -10.98 -18.02
C LYS A 414 -4.79 -10.91 -17.32
N VAL A 415 -4.52 -9.84 -16.56
CA VAL A 415 -3.27 -9.68 -15.81
C VAL A 415 -3.13 -10.77 -14.75
N LEU A 416 -4.17 -11.00 -13.93
CA LEU A 416 -4.16 -12.04 -12.91
C LEU A 416 -4.00 -13.45 -13.49
N ASN A 417 -4.66 -13.73 -14.62
CA ASN A 417 -4.52 -15.02 -15.32
C ASN A 417 -3.11 -15.19 -15.91
N GLY A 418 -2.52 -14.13 -16.47
CA GLY A 418 -1.14 -14.15 -16.96
C GLY A 418 -0.14 -14.41 -15.84
N MET A 419 -0.33 -13.77 -14.68
CA MET A 419 0.48 -14.04 -13.48
C MET A 419 0.32 -15.49 -13.01
N ALA A 420 -0.92 -15.98 -12.90
CA ALA A 420 -1.20 -17.35 -12.50
C ALA A 420 -0.53 -18.38 -13.43
N GLY A 421 -0.55 -18.13 -14.73
CA GLY A 421 0.15 -18.95 -15.72
C GLY A 421 1.67 -18.95 -15.56
N TRP A 422 2.29 -17.84 -15.13
CA TRP A 422 3.71 -17.82 -14.82
C TRP A 422 4.04 -18.54 -13.49
N MET A 423 3.17 -18.42 -12.49
CA MET A 423 3.37 -19.01 -11.17
C MET A 423 3.44 -20.55 -11.17
N THR A 424 2.86 -21.22 -12.18
CA THR A 424 2.92 -22.69 -12.31
C THR A 424 4.35 -23.22 -12.41
N HIS A 425 5.29 -22.41 -12.88
CA HIS A 425 6.68 -22.82 -13.10
C HIS A 425 7.69 -21.88 -12.41
N GLY A 426 7.44 -20.56 -12.42
CA GLY A 426 8.38 -19.56 -11.89
C GLY A 426 8.36 -19.41 -10.37
N GLY A 427 7.31 -19.88 -9.69
CA GLY A 427 7.11 -19.66 -8.26
C GLY A 427 8.25 -20.15 -7.36
N GLU A 428 8.94 -21.23 -7.75
CA GLU A 428 10.08 -21.77 -6.99
C GLU A 428 11.26 -20.78 -6.91
N ALA A 429 11.48 -19.96 -7.94
CA ALA A 429 12.54 -18.95 -7.96
C ALA A 429 12.22 -17.73 -7.08
N ILE A 430 10.98 -17.61 -6.58
CA ILE A 430 10.48 -16.45 -5.84
C ILE A 430 10.20 -16.82 -4.38
N PHE A 431 9.23 -17.69 -4.13
CA PHE A 431 8.70 -17.92 -2.78
C PHE A 431 9.70 -18.68 -1.90
N GLY A 432 9.92 -18.17 -0.68
CA GLY A 432 10.94 -18.70 0.24
C GLY A 432 12.38 -18.38 -0.14
N SER A 433 12.63 -17.74 -1.29
CA SER A 433 13.99 -17.45 -1.75
C SER A 433 14.68 -16.36 -0.92
N ARG A 434 16.00 -16.26 -1.05
CA ARG A 434 16.80 -15.13 -0.56
C ARG A 434 17.59 -14.51 -1.71
N PRO A 435 18.02 -13.25 -1.60
CA PRO A 435 18.98 -12.68 -2.54
C PRO A 435 20.23 -13.55 -2.60
N TRP A 436 20.81 -13.66 -3.80
CA TRP A 436 22.19 -14.10 -3.90
C TRP A 436 23.14 -12.98 -3.45
N ARG A 437 24.43 -13.26 -3.36
CA ARG A 437 25.48 -12.26 -3.04
C ARG A 437 25.54 -11.05 -3.99
N ARG A 438 24.80 -11.09 -5.10
CA ARG A 438 24.54 -9.99 -6.03
C ARG A 438 23.10 -10.11 -6.50
N TYR A 439 22.35 -9.00 -6.52
CA TYR A 439 20.94 -9.01 -6.92
C TYR A 439 20.75 -9.28 -8.43
N GLY A 440 21.69 -8.84 -9.28
CA GLY A 440 21.52 -8.97 -10.73
C GLY A 440 22.62 -8.37 -11.59
N GLU A 441 22.41 -8.42 -12.90
CA GLU A 441 23.18 -7.73 -13.93
C GLU A 441 22.25 -7.18 -15.02
N GLY A 442 22.78 -6.34 -15.90
CA GLY A 442 22.04 -5.77 -17.03
C GLY A 442 22.25 -4.27 -17.22
N PRO A 443 21.82 -3.74 -18.38
CA PRO A 443 22.02 -2.33 -18.73
C PRO A 443 20.98 -1.40 -18.07
N THR A 444 19.84 -1.90 -17.63
CA THR A 444 18.74 -1.05 -17.14
C THR A 444 19.07 -0.48 -15.77
N ARG A 445 19.05 0.85 -15.68
CA ARG A 445 19.26 1.60 -14.44
C ARG A 445 17.92 2.13 -13.95
N LEU A 446 17.52 1.69 -12.77
CA LEU A 446 16.33 2.19 -12.09
C LEU A 446 16.69 3.43 -11.28
N ILE A 447 15.73 4.35 -11.15
CA ILE A 447 15.85 5.52 -10.29
C ILE A 447 15.35 5.12 -8.91
N ALA A 448 16.21 5.20 -7.90
CA ALA A 448 15.81 4.89 -6.53
C ALA A 448 14.87 5.98 -5.96
N GLY A 449 13.95 5.56 -5.10
CA GLY A 449 12.99 6.44 -4.43
C GLY A 449 11.54 6.07 -4.70
N MET A 450 10.63 6.79 -4.05
CA MET A 450 9.18 6.62 -4.17
C MET A 450 8.60 7.45 -5.32
N GLN A 451 7.39 7.08 -5.76
CA GLN A 451 6.57 7.84 -6.71
C GLN A 451 7.34 8.23 -7.98
N ASN A 452 8.07 7.27 -8.54
CA ASN A 452 8.94 7.51 -9.69
C ASN A 452 8.90 6.37 -10.73
N GLU A 453 7.99 5.41 -10.56
CA GLU A 453 7.93 4.21 -11.40
C GLU A 453 7.70 4.52 -12.88
N GLU A 454 7.03 5.63 -13.19
CA GLU A 454 6.78 6.12 -14.55
C GLU A 454 8.06 6.53 -15.30
N LYS A 455 9.15 6.77 -14.58
CA LYS A 455 10.46 7.12 -15.16
C LYS A 455 11.31 5.89 -15.47
N ALA A 456 10.88 4.70 -15.04
CA ALA A 456 11.63 3.48 -15.29
C ALA A 456 11.59 3.11 -16.78
N LYS A 457 12.76 2.76 -17.32
CA LYS A 457 12.85 2.20 -18.67
C LYS A 457 12.45 0.72 -18.65
N PRO A 458 11.87 0.19 -19.74
CA PRO A 458 11.59 -1.23 -19.85
C PRO A 458 12.84 -2.08 -19.65
N PHE A 459 12.69 -3.20 -18.94
CA PHE A 459 13.76 -4.18 -18.85
C PHE A 459 14.00 -4.87 -20.19
N THR A 460 15.22 -5.39 -20.36
CA THR A 460 15.67 -6.12 -21.54
C THR A 460 16.01 -7.56 -21.19
N ALA A 461 16.19 -8.41 -22.20
CA ALA A 461 16.67 -9.79 -21.99
C ALA A 461 18.09 -9.88 -21.38
N GLN A 462 18.84 -8.75 -21.34
CA GLN A 462 20.14 -8.67 -20.68
C GLN A 462 20.03 -8.33 -19.19
N ASP A 463 18.85 -7.92 -18.73
CA ASP A 463 18.58 -7.69 -17.31
C ASP A 463 18.26 -9.03 -16.65
N ILE A 464 19.15 -9.48 -15.76
CA ILE A 464 19.06 -10.76 -15.08
C ILE A 464 19.01 -10.50 -13.58
N ARG A 465 18.14 -11.21 -12.87
CA ARG A 465 18.00 -11.14 -11.41
C ARG A 465 18.27 -12.49 -10.78
N PHE A 466 18.92 -12.47 -9.63
CA PHE A 466 19.38 -13.67 -8.95
C PHE A 466 18.69 -13.85 -7.60
N THR A 467 18.24 -15.07 -7.37
CA THR A 467 17.73 -15.52 -6.07
C THR A 467 18.32 -16.89 -5.75
N THR A 468 18.32 -17.26 -4.48
CA THR A 468 18.74 -18.57 -4.02
C THR A 468 17.58 -19.24 -3.29
N ASN A 469 17.38 -20.52 -3.56
CA ASN A 469 16.33 -21.31 -2.90
C ASN A 469 16.69 -22.79 -2.94
N LYS A 470 16.34 -23.55 -1.90
CA LYS A 470 16.54 -25.02 -1.84
C LYS A 470 17.94 -25.50 -2.31
N GLY A 471 18.99 -24.74 -1.98
CA GLY A 471 20.38 -25.06 -2.34
C GLY A 471 20.79 -24.76 -3.79
N ALA A 472 19.91 -24.16 -4.60
CA ALA A 472 20.17 -23.79 -5.99
C ALA A 472 20.18 -22.27 -6.20
N LEU A 473 20.90 -21.83 -7.23
CA LEU A 473 20.87 -20.46 -7.72
C LEU A 473 19.83 -20.37 -8.84
N TYR A 474 19.01 -19.32 -8.83
CA TYR A 474 18.06 -19.02 -9.89
C TYR A 474 18.47 -17.75 -10.61
N ALA A 475 18.33 -17.74 -11.93
CA ALA A 475 18.50 -16.56 -12.76
C ALA A 475 17.21 -16.29 -13.54
N LEU A 476 16.61 -15.13 -13.27
CA LEU A 476 15.38 -14.66 -13.92
C LEU A 476 15.76 -13.59 -14.94
N PHE A 477 15.48 -13.85 -16.22
CA PHE A 477 15.74 -12.90 -17.31
C PHE A 477 14.55 -11.97 -17.44
N LEU A 478 14.71 -10.67 -17.17
CA LEU A 478 13.60 -9.72 -17.13
C LEU A 478 13.10 -9.30 -18.51
N GLY A 479 13.69 -9.80 -19.59
CA GLY A 479 13.09 -9.79 -20.92
C GLY A 479 13.16 -11.17 -21.55
N ARG A 480 12.41 -11.40 -22.63
CA ARG A 480 12.39 -12.69 -23.31
C ARG A 480 13.77 -13.03 -23.89
N ALA A 481 14.50 -13.89 -23.20
CA ALA A 481 15.76 -14.43 -23.69
C ALA A 481 15.50 -15.62 -24.62
N SER A 482 16.13 -15.64 -25.78
CA SER A 482 16.06 -16.74 -26.75
C SER A 482 17.41 -16.94 -27.42
N GLY A 483 17.78 -18.19 -27.71
CA GLY A 483 19.08 -18.55 -28.25
C GLY A 483 20.21 -18.31 -27.25
N SER A 484 21.40 -17.95 -27.76
CA SER A 484 22.60 -17.79 -26.94
C SER A 484 22.51 -16.56 -26.02
N THR A 485 22.45 -16.79 -24.71
CA THR A 485 22.54 -15.75 -23.67
C THR A 485 23.71 -16.03 -22.72
N THR A 486 24.19 -15.01 -22.02
CA THR A 486 25.36 -15.12 -21.16
C THR A 486 25.09 -14.49 -19.80
N ILE A 487 25.32 -15.25 -18.73
CA ILE A 487 25.34 -14.79 -17.35
C ILE A 487 26.77 -14.48 -16.96
N ARG A 488 27.15 -13.20 -16.97
CA ARG A 488 28.54 -12.76 -16.76
C ARG A 488 29.00 -12.95 -15.32
N SER A 489 28.08 -12.81 -14.36
CA SER A 489 28.34 -13.02 -12.94
C SER A 489 28.75 -14.47 -12.61
N LEU A 490 28.51 -15.41 -13.54
CA LEU A 490 28.88 -16.82 -13.41
C LEU A 490 30.07 -17.22 -14.30
N ALA A 491 30.94 -16.27 -14.68
CA ALA A 491 32.22 -16.59 -15.30
C ALA A 491 33.07 -17.54 -14.44
N ARG A 492 33.88 -18.38 -15.09
CA ARG A 492 34.80 -19.30 -14.43
C ARG A 492 35.73 -18.54 -13.47
N GLY A 493 35.80 -18.99 -12.22
CA GLY A 493 36.55 -18.31 -11.15
C GLY A 493 35.81 -17.19 -10.42
N ARG A 494 34.66 -16.69 -10.95
CA ARG A 494 33.77 -15.74 -10.25
C ARG A 494 32.50 -16.38 -9.70
N ALA A 495 32.07 -17.49 -10.31
CA ALA A 495 30.87 -18.23 -9.90
C ALA A 495 30.95 -18.79 -8.47
N GLY A 496 32.14 -18.85 -7.85
CA GLY A 496 32.32 -19.35 -6.47
C GLY A 496 32.16 -20.87 -6.32
N GLY A 497 31.71 -21.56 -7.37
CA GLY A 497 31.45 -22.99 -7.37
C GLY A 497 31.48 -23.59 -8.78
N LYS A 498 31.21 -24.90 -8.85
CA LYS A 498 31.13 -25.67 -10.10
C LYS A 498 29.67 -25.84 -10.50
N ILE A 499 29.32 -25.41 -11.71
CA ILE A 499 27.99 -25.59 -12.28
C ILE A 499 27.88 -27.00 -12.87
N GLU A 500 26.82 -27.72 -12.52
CA GLU A 500 26.63 -29.11 -12.90
C GLU A 500 25.39 -29.29 -13.78
N GLN A 501 24.33 -28.54 -13.50
CA GLN A 501 23.09 -28.59 -14.26
C GLN A 501 22.45 -27.22 -14.39
N VAL A 502 21.86 -26.95 -15.55
CA VAL A 502 20.98 -25.80 -15.78
C VAL A 502 19.65 -26.31 -16.29
N THR A 503 18.56 -25.86 -15.67
CA THR A 503 17.19 -26.28 -16.01
C THR A 503 16.31 -25.05 -16.18
N LEU A 504 15.65 -24.90 -17.33
CA LEU A 504 14.60 -23.91 -17.52
C LEU A 504 13.35 -24.38 -16.77
N LEU A 505 12.83 -23.55 -15.87
CA LEU A 505 11.60 -23.86 -15.15
C LEU A 505 10.44 -23.95 -16.15
N GLY A 506 9.75 -25.09 -16.18
CA GLY A 506 8.72 -25.40 -17.17
C GLY A 506 9.24 -25.83 -18.56
N GLY A 507 10.56 -25.86 -18.78
CA GLY A 507 11.17 -26.15 -20.09
C GLY A 507 12.27 -27.22 -20.12
N GLY A 508 12.71 -27.73 -18.97
CA GLY A 508 13.67 -28.84 -18.88
C GLY A 508 15.14 -28.42 -18.99
N PRO A 509 16.06 -29.38 -19.22
CA PRO A 509 17.50 -29.11 -19.26
C PRO A 509 17.90 -28.10 -20.34
N VAL A 510 18.83 -27.20 -20.01
CA VAL A 510 19.38 -26.17 -20.91
C VAL A 510 20.84 -26.48 -21.17
N ALA A 511 21.24 -26.52 -22.45
CA ALA A 511 22.64 -26.69 -22.82
C ALA A 511 23.45 -25.47 -22.37
N PHE A 512 24.60 -25.71 -21.73
CA PHE A 512 25.44 -24.63 -21.22
C PHE A 512 26.94 -24.89 -21.41
N ARG A 513 27.72 -23.81 -21.47
CA ARG A 513 29.18 -23.83 -21.33
C ARG A 513 29.63 -22.68 -20.45
N GLN A 514 30.67 -22.90 -19.63
CA GLN A 514 31.23 -21.86 -18.77
C GLN A 514 32.68 -21.57 -19.17
N ASP A 515 33.00 -20.29 -19.41
CA ASP A 515 34.36 -19.82 -19.69
C ASP A 515 34.71 -18.56 -18.87
N GLY A 516 35.78 -17.85 -19.23
CA GLY A 516 36.20 -16.63 -18.53
C GLY A 516 35.28 -15.42 -18.73
N ALA A 517 34.38 -15.45 -19.71
CA ALA A 517 33.42 -14.38 -20.00
C ALA A 517 32.07 -14.59 -19.26
N GLY A 518 31.64 -15.83 -19.06
CA GLY A 518 30.39 -16.12 -18.36
C GLY A 518 29.95 -17.58 -18.40
N LEU A 519 28.74 -17.81 -17.88
CA LEU A 519 27.95 -18.99 -18.18
C LEU A 519 27.10 -18.70 -19.42
N HIS A 520 27.37 -19.39 -20.51
CA HIS A 520 26.61 -19.29 -21.75
C HIS A 520 25.52 -20.36 -21.77
N LEU A 521 24.29 -19.96 -22.06
CA LEU A 521 23.12 -20.81 -22.15
C LEU A 521 22.54 -20.77 -23.55
N ASP A 522 22.11 -21.92 -24.06
CA ASP A 522 21.31 -22.01 -25.28
C ASP A 522 19.83 -22.10 -24.92
N MET A 523 19.16 -20.94 -24.87
CA MET A 523 17.77 -20.84 -24.42
C MET A 523 16.82 -21.27 -25.55
N PRO A 524 15.80 -22.11 -25.27
CA PRO A 524 14.86 -22.54 -26.29
C PRO A 524 14.05 -21.37 -26.85
N GLN A 525 13.60 -21.50 -28.10
CA GLN A 525 12.65 -20.57 -28.69
C GLN A 525 11.29 -20.65 -27.98
N GLY A 526 10.58 -19.53 -27.88
CA GLY A 526 9.21 -19.50 -27.35
C GLY A 526 9.08 -19.58 -25.82
N ALA A 527 10.17 -19.40 -25.06
CA ALA A 527 10.11 -19.31 -23.60
C ALA A 527 9.08 -18.27 -23.13
N HIS A 528 8.40 -18.55 -22.02
CA HIS A 528 7.44 -17.62 -21.38
C HIS A 528 8.10 -16.28 -21.06
N PHE A 529 7.30 -15.23 -20.84
CA PHE A 529 7.84 -13.98 -20.34
C PHE A 529 8.53 -14.20 -19.00
N VAL A 530 9.59 -13.43 -18.73
CA VAL A 530 10.48 -13.60 -17.58
C VAL A 530 10.93 -15.06 -17.39
N PRO A 531 11.68 -15.65 -18.34
CA PRO A 531 12.13 -17.02 -18.18
C PRO A 531 13.08 -17.14 -16.99
N ALA A 532 12.91 -18.20 -16.19
CA ALA A 532 13.70 -18.46 -15.00
C ALA A 532 14.45 -19.79 -15.15
N VAL A 533 15.76 -19.78 -14.93
CA VAL A 533 16.59 -20.99 -14.93
C VAL A 533 17.05 -21.30 -13.51
N ARG A 534 16.99 -22.58 -13.15
CA ARG A 534 17.61 -23.15 -11.96
C ARG A 534 19.02 -23.65 -12.33
N ILE A 535 19.99 -23.30 -11.51
CA ILE A 535 21.40 -23.61 -11.68
C ILE A 535 21.86 -24.37 -10.45
N ASP A 536 22.09 -25.66 -10.63
CA ASP A 536 22.56 -26.57 -9.58
C ASP A 536 24.07 -26.76 -9.69
N GLY A 537 24.73 -26.82 -8.54
CA GLY A 537 26.17 -27.00 -8.49
C GLY A 537 26.78 -26.74 -7.11
N HIS A 538 27.90 -27.42 -6.85
CA HIS A 538 28.61 -27.31 -5.58
C HIS A 538 29.27 -25.93 -5.41
N GLY A 539 29.03 -25.28 -4.26
CA GLY A 539 29.63 -24.00 -3.88
C GLY A 539 29.01 -22.76 -4.51
N LEU A 540 27.86 -22.89 -5.20
CA LEU A 540 27.20 -21.75 -5.85
C LEU A 540 26.44 -20.85 -4.86
N VAL A 541 25.82 -21.47 -3.84
CA VAL A 541 24.91 -20.85 -2.87
C VAL A 541 25.48 -20.94 -1.47
#